data_AF-A0A519CAL2-F1
#
_entry.id   AF-A0A519CAL2-F1
#
_cell.length_a   1.000
_cell.length_b   1.000
_cell.length_c   1.000
_cell.angle_alpha   90.00
_cell.angle_beta   90.00
_cell.angle_gamma   90.00
#
_symmetry.space_group_name_H-M   'P 1'
#
loop_
_entity.id
_entity.type
_entity.pdbx_description
1 polymer ?
#
loop_
_entity_poly.entity_id
_entity_poly.type
_entity_poly.pdbx_seq_one_letter_code
_entity_poly.pdbx_strand_id
1 'polypeptide(L)'
;TWKAFENRYWPRKYIADHEGYIRYDHIGEGGYKETEKIIQQLLEERKRSLGIQMISASTLVDIEEFEHSMFRTPELYFGYTFAQNRNQLGNDEGFQPGKIVTYSDSSNIDLHKFYLTGDWKNNEDSMELVSETGTIKILYNAKEVNMVTDGDAELEVYLDGKSLDQKYSGKDISVGNSLIVSEPDLYNIISSEDSISYLIEINIKGKGFQIFTFTFG
;
A
#
# COMPACT_ATOMS: atom_id res chain seq x y z
N THR A 1 -6.21 -19.77 9.72
CA THR A 1 -7.42 -19.03 9.30
C THR A 1 -7.35 -18.60 7.84
N TRP A 2 -6.40 -17.77 7.39
CA TRP A 2 -6.31 -17.31 5.98
C TRP A 2 -6.45 -18.41 4.91
N LYS A 3 -5.61 -19.45 4.99
CA LYS A 3 -5.66 -20.61 4.07
C LYS A 3 -6.95 -21.42 4.19
N ALA A 4 -7.52 -21.52 5.40
CA ALA A 4 -8.75 -22.28 5.65
C ALA A 4 -9.98 -21.60 5.04
N PHE A 5 -9.94 -20.28 4.87
CA PHE A 5 -10.94 -19.50 4.14
C PHE A 5 -10.58 -19.33 2.66
N GLU A 6 -9.54 -20.00 2.17
CA GLU A 6 -9.03 -19.85 0.79
C GLU A 6 -8.84 -18.38 0.37
N ASN A 7 -8.45 -17.51 1.31
CA ASN A 7 -8.29 -16.10 1.00
C ASN A 7 -7.05 -15.86 0.12
N ARG A 8 -7.15 -14.89 -0.79
CA ARG A 8 -6.09 -14.45 -1.70
C ARG A 8 -6.01 -12.93 -1.84
N TYR A 9 -6.82 -12.18 -1.09
CA TYR A 9 -7.00 -10.75 -1.27
C TYR A 9 -7.03 -10.00 0.06
N TRP A 10 -6.55 -8.77 0.03
CA TRP A 10 -6.65 -7.82 1.13
C TRP A 10 -7.23 -6.49 0.59
N PRO A 11 -8.20 -5.87 1.28
CA PRO A 11 -8.97 -6.46 2.38
C PRO A 11 -9.95 -7.54 1.87
N ARG A 12 -10.48 -8.35 2.77
CA ARG A 12 -11.59 -9.28 2.49
C ARG A 12 -12.51 -9.37 3.70
N LYS A 13 -13.82 -9.39 3.45
CA LYS A 13 -14.86 -9.41 4.48
C LYS A 13 -15.67 -10.70 4.35
N TYR A 14 -15.80 -11.45 5.44
CA TYR A 14 -16.75 -12.55 5.55
C TYR A 14 -17.71 -12.24 6.70
N ILE A 15 -19.01 -12.32 6.46
CA ILE A 15 -20.02 -12.12 7.50
C ILE A 15 -20.80 -13.41 7.69
N ALA A 16 -20.81 -13.92 8.92
CA ALA A 16 -21.60 -15.08 9.29
C ALA A 16 -22.86 -14.69 10.06
N ASP A 17 -23.92 -15.49 9.92
CA ASP A 17 -25.12 -15.34 10.74
C ASP A 17 -24.96 -15.95 12.14
N HIS A 18 -26.05 -15.86 12.91
CA HIS A 18 -26.09 -16.34 14.29
C HIS A 18 -26.06 -17.87 14.45
N GLU A 19 -26.21 -18.62 13.35
CA GLU A 19 -26.08 -20.08 13.31
C GLU A 19 -24.67 -20.51 12.84
N GLY A 20 -23.83 -19.55 12.41
CA GLY A 20 -22.44 -19.77 12.02
C GLY A 20 -22.23 -19.97 10.53
N TYR A 21 -23.26 -19.77 9.69
CA TYR A 21 -23.11 -19.86 8.23
C TYR A 21 -22.60 -18.54 7.65
N ILE A 22 -21.66 -18.61 6.71
CA ILE A 22 -21.22 -17.42 5.95
C ILE A 22 -22.35 -17.00 5.01
N ARG A 23 -22.77 -15.74 5.11
CA ARG A 23 -23.89 -15.16 4.36
C ARG A 23 -23.45 -14.02 3.43
N TYR A 24 -22.21 -13.59 3.55
CA TYR A 24 -21.61 -12.59 2.69
C TYR A 24 -20.09 -12.77 2.62
N ASP A 25 -19.55 -12.54 1.44
CA ASP A 25 -18.13 -12.58 1.10
C ASP A 25 -17.86 -11.44 0.13
N HIS A 26 -16.93 -10.56 0.50
CA HIS A 26 -16.56 -9.40 -0.30
C HIS A 26 -15.05 -9.28 -0.37
N ILE A 27 -14.54 -9.28 -1.60
CA ILE A 27 -13.12 -9.14 -1.92
C ILE A 27 -12.84 -7.67 -2.23
N GLY A 28 -11.78 -7.14 -1.64
CA GLY A 28 -11.31 -5.79 -1.91
C GLY A 28 -11.96 -4.74 -1.01
N GLU A 29 -11.57 -3.49 -1.27
CA GLU A 29 -12.05 -2.33 -0.56
C GLU A 29 -13.37 -1.82 -1.14
N GLY A 30 -14.17 -1.15 -0.32
CA GLY A 30 -15.50 -0.66 -0.69
C GLY A 30 -16.65 -1.59 -0.29
N GLY A 31 -17.80 -1.40 -0.95
CA GLY A 31 -19.03 -2.15 -0.67
C GLY A 31 -19.58 -1.92 0.73
N TYR A 32 -19.30 -0.78 1.37
CA TYR A 32 -19.64 -0.56 2.77
C TYR A 32 -21.15 -0.52 3.00
N LYS A 33 -21.90 0.16 2.12
CA LYS A 33 -23.37 0.22 2.20
C LYS A 33 -24.00 -1.16 2.03
N GLU A 34 -23.44 -2.00 1.15
CA GLU A 34 -23.89 -3.39 0.99
C GLU A 34 -23.54 -4.23 2.22
N THR A 35 -22.31 -4.13 2.70
CA THR A 35 -21.83 -4.80 3.92
C THR A 35 -22.72 -4.46 5.11
N GLU A 36 -23.05 -3.18 5.30
CA GLU A 36 -23.92 -2.74 6.39
C GLU A 36 -25.34 -3.29 6.25
N LYS A 37 -25.92 -3.28 5.04
CA LYS A 37 -27.24 -3.89 4.80
C LYS A 37 -27.28 -5.36 5.21
N ILE A 38 -26.24 -6.12 4.89
CA ILE A 38 -26.12 -7.52 5.32
C ILE A 38 -26.06 -7.60 6.85
N ILE A 39 -25.22 -6.79 7.52
CA ILE A 39 -25.11 -6.80 8.98
C ILE A 39 -26.48 -6.51 9.62
N GLN A 40 -27.19 -5.48 9.16
CA GLN A 40 -28.52 -5.14 9.66
C GLN A 40 -29.51 -6.28 9.44
N GLN A 41 -29.52 -6.90 8.25
CA GLN A 41 -30.37 -8.06 7.96
C GLN A 41 -30.09 -9.24 8.91
N LEU A 42 -28.83 -9.60 9.11
CA LEU A 42 -28.47 -10.74 9.97
C LEU A 42 -28.78 -10.47 11.45
N LEU A 43 -28.65 -9.22 11.89
CA LEU A 43 -29.08 -8.80 13.23
C LEU A 43 -30.61 -8.90 13.38
N GLU A 44 -31.39 -8.54 12.37
CA GLU A 44 -32.85 -8.71 12.37
C GLU A 44 -33.27 -10.19 12.37
N GLU A 45 -32.61 -11.05 11.58
CA GLU A 45 -32.81 -12.50 11.60
C GLU A 45 -32.58 -13.06 13.01
N ARG A 46 -31.47 -12.68 13.66
CA ARG A 46 -31.17 -13.08 15.04
C ARG A 46 -32.18 -12.55 16.06
N LYS A 47 -32.61 -11.30 15.92
CA LYS A 47 -33.65 -10.72 16.81
C LYS A 47 -34.96 -11.52 16.73
N ARG A 48 -35.37 -11.88 15.51
CA ARG A 48 -36.56 -12.70 15.27
C ARG A 48 -36.44 -14.10 15.88
N SER A 49 -35.29 -14.76 15.74
CA SER A 49 -35.07 -16.08 16.36
C SER A 49 -35.10 -16.03 17.89
N LEU A 50 -34.73 -14.90 18.51
CA LEU A 50 -34.83 -14.66 19.95
C LEU A 50 -36.20 -14.13 20.42
N GLY A 51 -37.16 -13.90 19.52
CA GLY A 51 -38.48 -13.38 19.86
C GLY A 51 -38.49 -11.92 20.35
N ILE A 52 -37.44 -11.15 20.08
CA ILE A 52 -37.32 -9.75 20.50
C ILE A 52 -38.10 -8.86 19.53
N GLN A 53 -39.27 -8.37 19.95
CA GLN A 53 -40.05 -7.38 19.21
C GLN A 53 -39.59 -5.96 19.56
N MET A 54 -38.58 -5.45 18.86
CA MET A 54 -38.27 -4.02 18.87
C MET A 54 -38.04 -3.53 17.44
N ILE A 55 -38.77 -2.49 17.05
CA ILE A 55 -38.58 -1.79 15.77
C ILE A 55 -37.52 -0.72 16.00
N SER A 56 -36.30 -0.97 15.55
CA SER A 56 -35.35 0.11 15.26
C SER A 56 -34.70 -0.23 13.95
N ALA A 57 -35.28 0.32 12.88
CA ALA A 57 -34.58 0.47 11.62
C ALA A 57 -33.51 1.54 11.87
N SER A 58 -32.25 1.14 12.01
CA SER A 58 -31.15 2.08 11.92
C SER A 58 -30.99 2.47 10.46
N THR A 59 -30.96 3.77 10.17
CA THR A 59 -30.56 4.23 8.84
C THR A 59 -29.13 3.78 8.58
N LEU A 60 -28.81 3.47 7.32
CA LEU A 60 -27.43 3.20 6.94
C LEU A 60 -26.55 4.41 7.25
N VAL A 61 -25.32 4.14 7.69
CA VAL A 61 -24.31 5.18 7.83
C VAL A 61 -23.92 5.63 6.43
N ASP A 62 -23.97 6.94 6.18
CA ASP A 62 -23.45 7.50 4.95
C ASP A 62 -21.94 7.69 5.11
N ILE A 63 -21.18 6.82 4.47
CA ILE A 63 -19.73 6.86 4.40
C ILE A 63 -19.38 7.03 2.93
N GLU A 64 -18.47 7.95 2.63
CA GLU A 64 -17.90 8.07 1.29
C GLU A 64 -17.21 6.75 0.92
N GLU A 65 -17.61 6.18 -0.21
CA GLU A 65 -16.86 5.05 -0.77
C GLU A 65 -15.55 5.56 -1.35
N PHE A 66 -14.48 4.81 -1.11
CA PHE A 66 -13.21 5.08 -1.77
C PHE A 66 -13.38 4.80 -3.28
N GLU A 67 -13.40 5.84 -4.10
CA GLU A 67 -13.42 5.69 -5.55
C GLU A 67 -12.01 5.39 -6.07
N HIS A 68 -11.76 4.13 -6.39
CA HIS A 68 -10.54 3.74 -7.09
C HIS A 68 -10.50 4.40 -8.48
N SER A 69 -9.40 5.07 -8.81
CA SER A 69 -9.17 5.47 -10.20
C SER A 69 -8.99 4.21 -11.06
N MET A 70 -9.67 4.16 -12.22
CA MET A 70 -9.59 3.01 -13.14
C MET A 70 -8.19 2.78 -13.71
N PHE A 71 -7.35 3.82 -13.70
CA PHE A 71 -5.94 3.76 -14.07
C PHE A 71 -5.14 4.24 -12.86
N ARG A 72 -4.38 3.33 -12.27
CA ARG A 72 -3.50 3.58 -11.12
C ARG A 72 -2.29 2.68 -11.23
N THR A 73 -1.18 3.13 -10.67
CA THR A 73 -0.02 2.26 -10.46
C THR A 73 -0.44 1.06 -9.60
N PRO A 74 -0.15 -0.17 -10.05
CA PRO A 74 -0.35 -1.35 -9.22
C PRO A 74 0.59 -1.32 -8.02
N GLU A 75 0.33 -2.15 -7.03
CA GLU A 75 1.25 -2.33 -5.92
C GLU A 75 2.62 -2.83 -6.40
N LEU A 76 3.70 -2.16 -5.97
CA LEU A 76 5.08 -2.47 -6.35
C LEU A 76 5.77 -3.23 -5.22
N TYR A 77 6.15 -4.50 -5.44
CA TYR A 77 6.78 -5.34 -4.42
C TYR A 77 8.31 -5.40 -4.56
N PHE A 78 9.01 -5.32 -3.42
CA PHE A 78 10.47 -5.38 -3.32
C PHE A 78 11.01 -6.74 -2.89
N GLY A 79 10.17 -7.65 -2.41
CA GLY A 79 10.55 -9.04 -2.14
C GLY A 79 10.53 -9.90 -3.39
N TYR A 80 11.61 -10.64 -3.64
CA TYR A 80 11.72 -11.45 -4.87
C TYR A 80 10.68 -12.57 -4.94
N THR A 81 10.12 -13.04 -3.82
CA THR A 81 9.09 -14.09 -3.81
C THR A 81 7.76 -13.58 -4.37
N PHE A 82 7.40 -12.34 -4.05
CA PHE A 82 6.16 -11.71 -4.53
C PHE A 82 6.31 -11.09 -5.92
N ALA A 83 7.52 -10.68 -6.29
CA ALA A 83 7.80 -10.04 -7.57
C ALA A 83 7.85 -11.00 -8.78
N GLN A 84 7.97 -12.33 -8.62
CA GLN A 84 8.21 -13.28 -9.73
C GLN A 84 7.26 -13.14 -10.95
N ASN A 85 5.99 -12.77 -10.73
CA ASN A 85 5.00 -12.57 -11.80
C ASN A 85 4.48 -11.12 -11.89
N ARG A 86 5.08 -10.20 -11.13
CA ARG A 86 4.68 -8.79 -11.02
C ARG A 86 5.92 -7.89 -10.99
N ASN A 87 6.99 -8.33 -11.65
CA ASN A 87 8.28 -7.67 -11.56
C ASN A 87 8.21 -6.29 -12.21
N GLN A 88 8.41 -5.27 -11.38
CA GLN A 88 8.40 -3.86 -11.76
C GLN A 88 9.71 -3.15 -11.41
N LEU A 89 10.74 -3.91 -11.04
CA LEU A 89 12.09 -3.39 -10.95
C LEU A 89 12.58 -3.07 -12.36
N GLY A 90 12.86 -1.79 -12.61
CA GLY A 90 13.28 -1.29 -13.91
C GLY A 90 14.80 -1.26 -14.11
N ASN A 91 15.60 -1.47 -13.06
CA ASN A 91 17.05 -1.60 -13.18
C ASN A 91 17.44 -2.80 -14.05
N ASP A 92 18.45 -2.62 -14.90
CA ASP A 92 19.00 -3.68 -15.77
C ASP A 92 19.61 -4.83 -14.95
N GLU A 93 20.12 -4.54 -13.76
CA GLU A 93 20.68 -5.55 -12.84
C GLU A 93 19.65 -6.56 -12.34
N GLY A 94 18.36 -6.17 -12.35
CA GLY A 94 17.23 -7.00 -11.98
C GLY A 94 17.26 -7.53 -10.55
N PHE A 95 16.33 -8.42 -10.24
CA PHE A 95 16.31 -9.14 -8.96
C PHE A 95 17.39 -10.22 -8.94
N GLN A 96 18.18 -10.26 -7.87
CA GLN A 96 19.13 -11.35 -7.61
C GLN A 96 18.87 -11.96 -6.23
N PRO A 97 18.00 -12.99 -6.14
CA PRO A 97 17.54 -13.55 -4.88
C PRO A 97 18.67 -13.85 -3.88
N GLY A 98 18.55 -13.27 -2.68
CA GLY A 98 19.47 -13.47 -1.55
C GLY A 98 20.83 -12.76 -1.67
N LYS A 99 21.08 -12.02 -2.77
CA LYS A 99 22.35 -11.34 -3.00
C LYS A 99 22.28 -9.86 -2.69
N ILE A 100 23.45 -9.29 -2.41
CA ILE A 100 23.69 -7.85 -2.44
C ILE A 100 24.02 -7.47 -3.88
N VAL A 101 23.32 -6.47 -4.41
CA VAL A 101 23.46 -5.94 -5.76
C VAL A 101 23.69 -4.45 -5.68
N THR A 102 24.70 -3.96 -6.39
CA THR A 102 24.87 -2.52 -6.63
C THR A 102 23.97 -2.14 -7.80
N TYR A 103 22.96 -1.33 -7.53
CA TYR A 103 22.06 -0.79 -8.55
C TYR A 103 22.54 0.58 -9.01
N SER A 104 22.56 0.77 -10.32
CA SER A 104 22.98 2.02 -10.96
C SER A 104 21.78 2.88 -11.35
N ASP A 105 21.96 4.19 -11.39
CA ASP A 105 20.91 5.11 -11.84
C ASP A 105 20.56 4.85 -13.31
N SER A 106 19.26 4.95 -13.63
CA SER A 106 18.74 4.78 -14.98
C SER A 106 18.34 6.12 -15.58
N SER A 107 18.73 6.38 -16.83
CA SER A 107 18.28 7.57 -17.56
C SER A 107 16.84 7.46 -18.07
N ASN A 108 16.30 6.24 -18.15
CA ASN A 108 14.94 5.98 -18.63
C ASN A 108 14.11 5.36 -17.50
N ILE A 109 13.06 6.08 -17.10
CA ILE A 109 12.15 5.64 -16.04
C ILE A 109 10.78 5.39 -16.65
N ASP A 110 10.41 4.11 -16.76
CA ASP A 110 9.09 3.69 -17.22
C ASP A 110 8.00 3.91 -16.14
N LEU A 111 6.79 4.24 -16.59
CA LEU A 111 5.60 4.30 -15.75
C LEU A 111 5.32 2.94 -15.08
N HIS A 112 4.92 2.97 -13.81
CA HIS A 112 4.61 1.80 -12.98
C HIS A 112 5.80 0.90 -12.63
N LYS A 113 7.02 1.42 -12.77
CA LYS A 113 8.25 0.75 -12.33
C LYS A 113 8.98 1.55 -11.27
N PHE A 114 9.77 0.83 -10.50
CA PHE A 114 10.70 1.43 -9.53
C PHE A 114 12.14 1.14 -9.92
N TYR A 115 13.03 2.05 -9.53
CA TYR A 115 14.46 2.01 -9.82
C TYR A 115 15.22 2.34 -8.55
N LEU A 116 16.36 1.69 -8.38
CA LEU A 116 17.21 1.79 -7.21
C LEU A 116 18.58 2.33 -7.60
N THR A 117 19.19 3.02 -6.64
CA THR A 117 20.63 3.34 -6.65
C THR A 117 21.22 2.95 -5.29
N GLY A 118 22.44 2.42 -5.29
CA GLY A 118 23.17 2.00 -4.09
C GLY A 118 23.28 0.48 -3.96
N ASP A 119 23.78 0.01 -2.81
CA ASP A 119 23.96 -1.41 -2.55
C ASP A 119 22.75 -1.96 -1.80
N TRP A 120 22.01 -2.87 -2.41
CA TRP A 120 20.77 -3.42 -1.86
C TRP A 120 20.81 -4.94 -1.79
N LYS A 121 20.42 -5.49 -0.65
CA LYS A 121 20.22 -6.92 -0.47
C LYS A 121 18.80 -7.30 -0.84
N ASN A 122 18.66 -8.27 -1.74
CA ASN A 122 17.39 -8.80 -2.22
C ASN A 122 16.89 -9.89 -1.26
N ASN A 123 16.03 -9.54 -0.30
CA ASN A 123 15.43 -10.50 0.63
C ASN A 123 14.15 -11.13 0.04
N GLU A 124 13.62 -12.16 0.71
CA GLU A 124 12.43 -12.90 0.23
C GLU A 124 11.19 -12.00 0.07
N ASP A 125 11.02 -11.07 1.00
CA ASP A 125 9.86 -10.18 1.19
C ASP A 125 10.20 -8.68 1.07
N SER A 126 11.48 -8.30 1.12
CA SER A 126 11.94 -6.91 1.08
C SER A 126 13.20 -6.70 0.22
N MET A 127 13.56 -5.43 0.02
CA MET A 127 14.94 -5.04 -0.25
C MET A 127 15.49 -4.23 0.92
N GLU A 128 16.74 -4.52 1.29
CA GLU A 128 17.45 -3.89 2.42
C GLU A 128 18.64 -3.09 1.91
N LEU A 129 18.73 -1.81 2.28
CA LEU A 129 19.83 -0.93 1.95
C LEU A 129 21.07 -1.28 2.77
N VAL A 130 22.15 -1.66 2.10
CA VAL A 130 23.43 -2.08 2.71
C VAL A 130 24.43 -0.92 2.76
N SER A 131 24.39 -0.03 1.77
CA SER A 131 25.17 1.22 1.77
C SER A 131 24.59 2.23 2.78
N GLU A 132 25.37 3.26 3.13
CA GLU A 132 24.90 4.31 4.05
C GLU A 132 23.76 5.15 3.45
N THR A 133 23.74 5.25 2.13
CA THR A 133 22.74 5.98 1.36
C THR A 133 22.27 5.17 0.16
N GLY A 134 21.05 5.42 -0.28
CA GLY A 134 20.47 4.86 -1.49
C GLY A 134 19.35 5.75 -2.00
N THR A 135 18.88 5.47 -3.21
CA THR A 135 17.76 6.20 -3.81
C THR A 135 16.74 5.23 -4.37
N ILE A 136 15.46 5.58 -4.25
CA ILE A 136 14.36 4.91 -4.94
C ILE A 136 13.67 5.92 -5.85
N LYS A 137 13.51 5.60 -7.13
CA LYS A 137 12.77 6.39 -8.12
C LYS A 137 11.56 5.62 -8.62
N ILE A 138 10.43 6.31 -8.76
CA ILE A 138 9.17 5.71 -9.24
C ILE A 138 8.43 6.71 -10.11
N LEU A 139 8.18 6.36 -11.37
CA LEU A 139 7.21 7.08 -12.18
C LEU A 139 5.84 6.43 -11.95
N TYR A 140 4.95 7.14 -11.26
CA TYR A 140 3.67 6.60 -10.81
C TYR A 140 2.49 7.38 -11.42
N ASN A 141 1.29 6.86 -11.15
CA ASN A 141 -0.01 7.47 -11.37
C ASN A 141 -0.94 7.06 -10.23
N ALA A 142 -1.33 7.99 -9.37
CA ALA A 142 -2.22 7.78 -8.20
C ALA A 142 -2.62 9.10 -7.54
N LYS A 143 -3.57 9.07 -6.60
CA LYS A 143 -3.86 10.16 -5.65
C LYS A 143 -2.99 10.08 -4.41
N GLU A 144 -2.77 8.86 -3.91
CA GLU A 144 -1.94 8.62 -2.73
C GLU A 144 -0.80 7.66 -3.06
N VAL A 145 0.33 7.87 -2.39
CA VAL A 145 1.45 6.92 -2.41
C VAL A 145 1.81 6.61 -0.97
N ASN A 146 1.74 5.33 -0.62
CA ASN A 146 2.10 4.81 0.68
C ASN A 146 3.26 3.83 0.54
N MET A 147 4.13 3.80 1.53
CA MET A 147 5.34 3.00 1.56
C MET A 147 5.35 2.15 2.83
N VAL A 148 5.54 0.84 2.71
CA VAL A 148 5.69 -0.05 3.86
C VAL A 148 7.18 -0.34 4.05
N THR A 149 7.71 0.09 5.19
CA THR A 149 9.15 0.06 5.48
C THR A 149 9.45 -0.39 6.90
N ASP A 150 10.71 -0.74 7.14
CA ASP A 150 11.31 -0.99 8.45
C ASP A 150 12.76 -0.48 8.45
N GLY A 151 13.38 -0.37 9.62
CA GLY A 151 14.76 0.07 9.80
C GLY A 151 14.89 1.59 9.84
N ASP A 152 15.61 2.08 10.85
CA ASP A 152 15.80 3.50 11.10
C ASP A 152 16.42 4.21 9.89
N ALA A 153 15.76 5.24 9.38
CA ALA A 153 16.22 6.02 8.24
C ALA A 153 15.68 7.45 8.21
N GLU A 154 16.46 8.34 7.61
CA GLU A 154 16.05 9.68 7.23
C GLU A 154 15.86 9.71 5.71
N LEU A 155 14.68 10.16 5.29
CA LEU A 155 14.27 10.21 3.89
C LEU A 155 14.05 11.66 3.46
N GLU A 156 14.39 11.97 2.21
CA GLU A 156 13.99 13.20 1.53
C GLU A 156 13.24 12.85 0.25
N VAL A 157 12.00 13.32 0.12
CA VAL A 157 11.09 12.97 -0.97
C VAL A 157 10.98 14.12 -1.97
N TYR A 158 11.17 13.85 -3.24
CA TYR A 158 11.09 14.83 -4.31
C TYR A 158 10.06 14.40 -5.35
N LEU A 159 9.42 15.39 -5.97
CA LEU A 159 8.45 15.22 -7.04
C LEU A 159 8.96 15.94 -8.28
N ASP A 160 9.27 15.22 -9.35
CA ASP A 160 9.95 15.72 -10.56
C ASP A 160 11.22 16.53 -10.24
N GLY A 161 12.00 16.06 -9.26
CA GLY A 161 13.24 16.71 -8.80
C GLY A 161 13.03 18.02 -8.03
N LYS A 162 11.80 18.35 -7.64
CA LYS A 162 11.47 19.52 -6.80
C LYS A 162 11.06 19.08 -5.40
N SER A 163 11.31 19.93 -4.41
CA SER A 163 10.80 19.73 -3.06
C SER A 163 9.27 19.62 -3.07
N LEU A 164 8.75 18.81 -2.14
CA LEU A 164 7.34 18.49 -2.08
C LEU A 164 6.51 19.71 -1.64
N ASP A 165 5.59 20.14 -2.49
CA ASP A 165 4.61 21.18 -2.16
C ASP A 165 3.61 20.60 -1.14
N GLN A 166 3.17 21.42 -0.19
CA GLN A 166 2.24 21.04 0.87
C GLN A 166 0.95 20.40 0.34
N LYS A 167 0.48 20.79 -0.86
CA LYS A 167 -0.70 20.21 -1.50
C LYS A 167 -0.53 18.76 -1.98
N TYR A 168 0.71 18.26 -2.03
CA TYR A 168 1.05 16.89 -2.40
C TYR A 168 1.63 16.11 -1.22
N SER A 169 1.97 16.77 -0.11
CA SER A 169 2.57 16.13 1.06
C SER A 169 1.61 15.14 1.69
N GLY A 170 2.07 13.89 1.80
CA GLY A 170 1.42 12.90 2.63
C GLY A 170 1.48 13.26 4.12
N LYS A 171 0.63 12.64 4.93
CA LYS A 171 0.48 12.95 6.36
C LYS A 171 1.75 12.69 7.18
N ASP A 172 2.63 11.81 6.71
CA ASP A 172 3.85 11.42 7.42
C ASP A 172 5.10 12.22 6.96
N ILE A 173 4.93 13.11 5.97
CA ILE A 173 5.97 14.05 5.54
C ILE A 173 6.06 15.21 6.53
N SER A 174 7.26 15.41 7.06
CA SER A 174 7.63 16.58 7.87
C SER A 174 7.93 17.80 7.01
N VAL A 175 8.09 18.96 7.66
CA VAL A 175 8.41 20.24 6.98
C VAL A 175 9.64 20.09 6.07
N GLY A 176 9.53 20.57 4.83
CA GLY A 176 10.64 20.64 3.87
C GLY A 176 10.55 19.59 2.76
N ASN A 177 10.10 18.37 3.09
CA ASN A 177 10.00 17.13 2.30
C ASN A 177 10.65 15.90 2.98
N SER A 178 11.00 16.01 4.26
CA SER A 178 11.67 14.95 5.00
C SER A 178 10.69 13.96 5.64
N LEU A 179 11.11 12.72 5.82
CA LEU A 179 10.40 11.70 6.60
C LEU A 179 11.40 10.92 7.45
N ILE A 180 11.01 10.62 8.69
CA ILE A 180 11.80 9.76 9.58
C ILE A 180 11.10 8.41 9.71
N VAL A 181 11.80 7.35 9.35
CA VAL A 181 11.39 5.97 9.62
C VAL A 181 12.04 5.54 10.93
N SER A 182 11.22 5.03 11.85
CA SER A 182 11.69 4.57 13.17
C SER A 182 10.99 3.30 13.65
N GLU A 183 9.97 2.83 12.91
CA GLU A 183 9.26 1.60 13.21
C GLU A 183 8.74 0.94 11.93
N PRO A 184 8.45 -0.37 11.95
CA PRO A 184 7.80 -1.03 10.84
C PRO A 184 6.35 -0.56 10.70
N ASP A 185 6.06 0.27 9.70
CA ASP A 185 4.71 0.79 9.44
C ASP A 185 4.49 1.16 7.96
N LEU A 186 3.25 1.53 7.64
CA LEU A 186 2.84 2.18 6.41
C LEU A 186 2.93 3.70 6.57
N TYR A 187 3.83 4.30 5.79
CA TYR A 187 4.06 5.73 5.73
C TYR A 187 3.42 6.32 4.46
N ASN A 188 2.54 7.29 4.61
CA ASN A 188 1.92 8.05 3.53
C ASN A 188 2.83 9.21 3.12
N ILE A 189 3.42 9.11 1.92
CA ILE A 189 4.40 10.08 1.42
C ILE A 189 3.81 11.08 0.44
N ILE A 190 2.75 10.70 -0.28
CA ILE A 190 2.03 11.59 -1.20
C ILE A 190 0.53 11.50 -0.91
N SER A 191 -0.13 12.66 -0.90
CA SER A 191 -1.58 12.79 -0.86
C SER A 191 -2.01 13.97 -1.73
N SER A 192 -2.82 13.71 -2.76
CA SER A 192 -3.36 14.73 -3.67
C SER A 192 -4.86 14.60 -3.89
N GLU A 193 -5.51 15.72 -4.23
CA GLU A 193 -6.95 15.77 -4.49
C GLU A 193 -7.35 14.93 -5.73
N ASP A 194 -6.59 15.10 -6.81
CA ASP A 194 -6.75 14.40 -8.08
C ASP A 194 -5.66 13.37 -8.31
N SER A 195 -5.94 12.40 -9.20
CA SER A 195 -4.94 11.44 -9.63
C SER A 195 -3.89 12.15 -10.47
N ILE A 196 -2.63 12.03 -10.08
CA ILE A 196 -1.49 12.70 -10.71
C ILE A 196 -0.47 11.68 -11.20
N SER A 197 0.29 12.04 -12.23
CA SER A 197 1.45 11.25 -12.69
C SER A 197 2.72 12.05 -12.53
N TYR A 198 3.65 11.55 -11.70
CA TYR A 198 4.89 12.23 -11.38
C TYR A 198 6.02 11.24 -11.12
N LEU A 199 7.26 11.70 -11.26
CA LEU A 199 8.43 10.98 -10.78
C LEU A 199 8.64 11.29 -9.30
N ILE A 200 8.52 10.29 -8.45
CA ILE A 200 9.01 10.35 -7.06
C ILE A 200 10.47 9.96 -7.07
N GLU A 201 11.30 10.75 -6.38
CA GLU A 201 12.66 10.38 -5.99
C GLU A 201 12.76 10.44 -4.46
N ILE A 202 13.15 9.33 -3.84
CA ILE A 202 13.33 9.22 -2.39
C ILE A 202 14.81 9.00 -2.13
N ASN A 203 15.45 9.98 -1.53
CA ASN A 203 16.83 9.85 -1.06
C ASN A 203 16.81 9.31 0.36
N ILE A 204 17.52 8.20 0.57
CA ILE A 204 17.52 7.46 1.83
C ILE A 204 18.91 7.58 2.45
N LYS A 205 18.92 7.86 3.75
CA LYS A 205 20.11 7.78 4.59
C LYS A 205 19.79 6.94 5.82
N GLY A 206 20.46 5.80 5.94
CA GLY A 206 20.16 4.82 7.00
C GLY A 206 20.45 3.41 6.51
N LYS A 207 21.65 2.92 6.79
CA LYS A 207 21.99 1.52 6.53
C LYS A 207 21.06 0.60 7.32
N GLY A 208 20.52 -0.41 6.66
CA GLY A 208 19.55 -1.35 7.22
C GLY A 208 18.10 -0.95 6.99
N PHE A 209 17.83 0.20 6.35
CA PHE A 209 16.51 0.53 5.83
C PHE A 209 15.98 -0.59 4.95
N GLN A 210 14.75 -1.00 5.18
CA GLN A 210 14.06 -2.02 4.39
C GLN A 210 12.79 -1.45 3.81
N ILE A 211 12.55 -1.80 2.55
CA ILE A 211 11.30 -1.51 1.87
C ILE A 211 10.66 -2.80 1.40
N PHE A 212 9.35 -2.92 1.63
CA PHE A 212 8.56 -4.12 1.30
C PHE A 212 7.68 -3.86 0.07
N THR A 213 6.93 -2.76 0.09
CA THR A 213 5.97 -2.44 -0.97
C THR A 213 5.67 -0.94 -1.06
N PHE A 214 5.32 -0.48 -2.27
CA PHE A 214 4.52 0.73 -2.46
C PHE A 214 3.09 0.38 -2.79
N THR A 215 2.15 0.99 -2.07
CA THR A 215 0.72 0.95 -2.40
C THR A 215 0.24 2.32 -2.86
N PHE A 216 -0.82 2.32 -3.66
CA PHE A 216 -1.33 3.51 -4.31
C PHE A 216 -2.81 3.67 -4.00
N GLY A 217 -3.25 4.91 -3.75
CA GLY A 217 -4.64 5.32 -3.56
C GLY A 217 -5.23 5.85 -4.85
#